data_AF-A0A665TH52-F1
#
_entry.id   AF-A0A665TH52-F1
#
_cell.length_a   1.000
_cell.length_b   1.000
_cell.length_c   1.000
_cell.angle_alpha   90.00
_cell.angle_beta   90.00
_cell.angle_gamma   90.00
#
_symmetry.space_group_name_H-M   'P 1'
#
loop_
_entity.id
_entity.type
_entity.pdbx_description
1 polymer ?
#
loop_
_entity_poly.entity_id
_entity_poly.type
_entity_poly.pdbx_seq_one_letter_code
_entity_poly.pdbx_strand_id
1 'polypeptide(L)'
;GAQPDLETEPTEPGPLDCREEQYPCTRLYSVHKPCKQCLNSLCFYSLRRVYVINKEVCVRTVCAHEELLRADLCRDQFSRCGVAALSGQCASLGGSCGKSCGGC
;
A
#
# COMPACT_ATOMS: atom_id res chain seq x y z
N GLY A 1 -52.82 23.23 7.08
CA GLY A 1 -52.66 22.53 8.37
C GLY A 1 -51.45 21.63 8.27
N ALA A 2 -50.72 21.50 9.38
CA ALA A 2 -49.49 20.74 9.64
C ALA A 2 -49.36 19.38 8.92
N GLN A 3 -48.24 19.01 8.30
CA GLN A 3 -46.89 18.61 8.79
C GLN A 3 -46.79 17.08 9.10
N PRO A 4 -45.58 16.48 9.15
CA PRO A 4 -45.08 15.45 8.22
C PRO A 4 -44.88 14.06 8.87
N ASP A 5 -44.77 13.00 8.08
CA ASP A 5 -44.41 11.67 8.61
C ASP A 5 -43.09 11.17 8.01
N LEU A 6 -42.04 11.34 8.83
CA LEU A 6 -41.04 10.36 9.23
C LEU A 6 -40.15 9.71 8.15
N GLU A 7 -38.95 10.28 8.10
CA GLU A 7 -37.64 9.64 7.94
C GLU A 7 -37.55 8.26 8.63
N THR A 8 -37.21 7.18 7.91
CA THR A 8 -36.04 6.33 8.22
C THR A 8 -35.77 5.27 7.13
N GLU A 9 -34.55 5.33 6.62
CA GLU A 9 -33.84 4.39 5.75
C GLU A 9 -33.62 3.00 6.39
N PRO A 10 -33.42 1.94 5.57
CA PRO A 10 -32.05 1.57 5.23
C PRO A 10 -31.89 1.31 3.73
N THR A 11 -31.25 2.23 3.00
CA THR A 11 -30.61 1.95 1.72
C THR A 11 -29.45 1.05 2.09
N GLU A 12 -29.59 -0.23 1.75
CA GLU A 12 -28.44 -1.12 1.66
C GLU A 12 -27.33 -0.38 0.89
N PRO A 13 -26.11 -0.24 1.44
CA PRO A 13 -25.02 0.37 0.70
C PRO A 13 -24.81 -0.45 -0.57
N GLY A 14 -25.24 0.10 -1.71
CA GLY A 14 -25.24 -0.63 -2.97
C GLY A 14 -23.82 -1.11 -3.33
N PRO A 15 -23.65 -2.20 -4.10
CA PRO A 15 -22.37 -2.87 -4.34
C PRO A 15 -21.35 -2.09 -5.22
N LEU A 16 -21.44 -0.75 -5.32
CA LEU A 16 -20.88 -0.01 -6.44
C LEU A 16 -20.07 1.26 -6.08
N ASP A 17 -19.58 1.41 -4.84
CA ASP A 17 -18.61 2.49 -4.55
C ASP A 17 -17.16 2.03 -4.75
N CYS A 18 -16.90 1.46 -5.92
CA CYS A 18 -15.56 1.10 -6.37
C CYS A 18 -15.12 2.08 -7.46
N ARG A 19 -13.91 2.62 -7.35
CA ARG A 19 -13.30 3.49 -8.37
C ARG A 19 -11.93 2.97 -8.79
N GLU A 20 -11.57 3.23 -10.03
CA GLU A 20 -10.20 2.98 -10.50
C GLU A 20 -9.28 4.11 -10.05
N GLU A 21 -8.19 3.75 -9.37
CA GLU A 21 -7.16 4.68 -8.94
C GLU A 21 -5.83 4.36 -9.65
N GLN A 22 -5.24 5.39 -10.22
CA GLN A 22 -3.91 5.33 -10.81
C GLN A 22 -2.86 5.57 -9.73
N TYR A 23 -1.85 4.70 -9.66
CA TYR A 23 -0.75 4.82 -8.71
C TYR A 23 0.61 4.55 -9.37
N PRO A 24 1.68 5.23 -8.93
CA PRO A 24 3.02 4.96 -9.43
C PRO A 24 3.47 3.59 -8.95
N CYS A 25 3.74 2.69 -9.88
CA CYS A 25 4.33 1.39 -9.62
C CYS A 25 5.71 1.30 -10.25
N THR A 26 6.65 0.69 -9.53
CA THR A 26 8.00 0.45 -10.04
C THR A 26 8.21 -1.01 -10.32
N ARG A 27 8.58 -1.35 -11.55
CA ARG A 27 8.99 -2.72 -11.89
C ARG A 27 10.50 -2.80 -12.01
N LEU A 28 11.08 -3.79 -11.34
CA LEU A 28 12.52 -4.07 -11.38
C LEU A 28 12.80 -5.12 -12.45
N TYR A 29 13.69 -4.80 -13.38
CA TYR A 29 14.15 -5.71 -14.42
C TYR A 29 15.63 -6.02 -14.20
N SER A 30 15.98 -7.30 -14.18
CA SER A 30 17.37 -7.75 -14.19
C SER A 30 17.80 -7.94 -15.64
N VAL A 31 18.66 -7.05 -16.14
CA VAL A 31 19.11 -7.06 -17.53
C VAL A 31 20.63 -7.22 -17.59
N HIS A 32 21.13 -7.85 -18.65
CA HIS A 32 22.56 -7.95 -18.91
C HIS A 32 22.99 -6.80 -19.81
N LYS A 33 23.85 -5.93 -19.28
CA LYS A 33 24.46 -4.83 -20.04
C LYS A 33 25.81 -5.28 -20.59
N PRO A 34 25.98 -5.30 -21.92
CA PRO A 34 27.29 -5.51 -22.53
C PRO A 34 28.23 -4.35 -22.21
N CYS A 35 29.42 -4.67 -21.71
CA CYS A 35 30.49 -3.73 -21.44
C CYS A 35 31.68 -4.08 -22.35
N LYS A 36 32.10 -3.13 -23.18
CA LYS A 36 33.28 -3.26 -24.02
C LYS A 36 34.44 -2.51 -23.36
N GLN A 37 35.56 -3.20 -23.16
CA GLN A 37 36.81 -2.60 -22.67
C GLN A 37 37.90 -2.88 -23.69
N CYS A 38 38.55 -1.84 -24.19
CA CYS A 38 39.60 -1.97 -25.19
C CYS A 38 40.93 -1.49 -24.64
N LEU A 39 42.00 -2.20 -25.00
CA LEU A 39 43.37 -1.79 -24.79
C LEU A 39 44.10 -1.93 -26.13
N ASN A 40 44.49 -0.81 -26.73
CA ASN A 40 45.01 -0.74 -28.10
C ASN A 40 44.01 -1.34 -29.11
N SER A 41 44.43 -2.35 -29.88
CA SER A 41 43.60 -3.05 -30.87
C SER A 41 42.82 -4.25 -30.30
N LEU A 42 43.02 -4.61 -29.04
CA LEU A 42 42.36 -5.74 -28.39
C LEU A 42 41.17 -5.26 -27.54
N CYS A 43 39.99 -5.83 -27.76
CA CYS A 43 38.80 -5.51 -26.98
C CYS A 43 38.21 -6.76 -26.33
N PHE A 44 37.81 -6.62 -25.08
CA PHE A 44 37.10 -7.61 -24.31
C PHE A 44 35.66 -7.18 -24.10
N TYR A 45 34.75 -8.13 -24.25
CA TYR A 45 33.33 -7.94 -23.95
C TYR A 45 32.99 -8.71 -22.68
N SER A 46 32.37 -8.03 -21.73
CA SER A 46 31.80 -8.67 -20.55
C SER A 46 30.32 -8.35 -20.44
N LEU A 47 29.57 -9.23 -19.78
CA LEU A 47 28.17 -9.00 -19.46
C LEU A 47 28.06 -8.68 -17.97
N ARG A 48 27.61 -7.47 -17.66
CA ARG A 48 27.31 -7.08 -16.28
C ARG A 48 25.80 -7.15 -16.06
N ARG A 49 25.36 -7.88 -15.04
CA ARG A 49 23.97 -7.82 -14.59
C ARG A 49 23.72 -6.45 -13.95
N VAL A 50 22.70 -5.75 -14.43
CA VAL A 50 22.25 -4.45 -13.89
C VAL A 50 20.74 -4.51 -13.64
N TYR A 51 20.28 -3.70 -12.69
CA TYR A 51 18.87 -3.60 -12.36
C TYR A 51 18.32 -2.27 -12.88
N VAL A 52 17.31 -2.37 -13.74
CA VAL A 52 16.63 -1.21 -14.31
C VAL A 52 15.25 -1.11 -13.67
N ILE A 53 14.91 0.08 -13.21
CA ILE A 53 13.60 0.39 -12.63
C ILE A 53 12.79 1.10 -13.70
N ASN A 54 11.65 0.54 -14.10
CA ASN A 54 10.65 1.28 -14.87
C ASN A 54 9.69 1.97 -13.90
N LYS A 55 9.29 3.20 -14.22
CA LYS A 55 8.24 3.94 -13.50
C LYS A 55 6.99 3.88 -14.37
N GLU A 56 6.06 3.00 -13.99
CA GLU A 56 4.79 2.81 -14.69
C GLU A 56 3.66 3.37 -13.83
N VAL A 57 2.56 3.75 -14.47
CA VAL A 57 1.32 4.06 -13.77
C VAL A 57 0.46 2.81 -13.84
N CYS A 58 0.28 2.16 -12.69
CA CYS A 58 -0.62 1.03 -12.55
C CYS A 58 -2.02 1.52 -12.19
N VAL A 59 -3.02 0.73 -12.54
CA VAL A 59 -4.42 0.95 -12.14
C VAL A 59 -4.80 -0.13 -11.14
N ARG A 60 -5.45 0.27 -10.04
CA ARG A 60 -6.11 -0.64 -9.11
C ARG A 60 -7.54 -0.21 -8.90
N THR A 61 -8.42 -1.17 -8.64
CA THR A 61 -9.77 -0.89 -8.17
C THR A 61 -9.71 -0.67 -6.66
N VAL A 62 -10.30 0.42 -6.18
CA VAL A 62 -10.44 0.74 -4.75
C VAL A 62 -11.92 0.78 -4.44
N CYS A 63 -12.37 -0.08 -3.53
CA CYS A 63 -13.76 -0.14 -3.08
C CYS A 63 -13.89 0.44 -1.67
N ALA A 64 -14.95 1.21 -1.41
CA ALA A 64 -15.21 1.80 -0.08
C ALA A 64 -15.24 0.74 1.05
N HIS A 65 -15.75 -0.46 0.76
CA HIS A 65 -15.74 -1.58 1.70
C HIS A 65 -14.31 -2.11 1.98
N GLU A 66 -13.43 -2.13 0.97
CA GLU A 66 -12.02 -2.49 1.16
C GLU A 66 -11.23 -1.42 1.89
N GLU A 67 -11.53 -0.13 1.70
CA GLU A 67 -10.94 0.96 2.48
C GLU A 67 -11.32 0.85 3.96
N LEU A 68 -12.59 0.54 4.26
CA LEU A 68 -13.06 0.25 5.61
C LEU A 68 -12.36 -0.99 6.19
N LEU A 69 -12.27 -2.08 5.43
CA LEU A 69 -11.60 -3.31 5.88
C LEU A 69 -10.09 -3.11 6.11
N ARG A 70 -9.42 -2.29 5.29
CA ARG A 70 -8.01 -1.91 5.51
C ARG A 70 -7.85 -1.01 6.74
N ALA A 71 -8.80 -0.10 6.97
CA ALA A 71 -8.82 0.72 8.18
C ALA A 71 -9.05 -0.13 9.44
N ASP A 72 -9.88 -1.17 9.34
CA ASP A 72 -10.09 -2.16 10.40
C ASP A 72 -8.84 -3.04 10.62
N LEU A 73 -8.13 -3.42 9.55
CA LEU A 73 -6.87 -4.17 9.65
C LEU A 73 -5.77 -3.36 10.33
N CYS A 74 -5.71 -2.04 10.08
CA CYS A 74 -4.82 -1.12 10.77
C CYS A 74 -5.48 -0.49 12.02
N ARG A 75 -6.44 -1.17 12.67
CA ARG A 75 -7.02 -0.73 13.95
C ARG A 75 -6.35 -1.47 15.11
N ASP A 76 -6.15 -0.75 16.20
CA ASP A 76 -5.69 -1.35 17.45
C ASP A 76 -6.78 -2.26 18.05
N GLN A 77 -6.38 -3.46 18.46
CA GLN A 77 -7.24 -4.45 19.12
C GLN A 77 -7.66 -4.00 20.52
N PHE A 78 -6.85 -3.20 21.20
CA PHE A 78 -7.10 -2.72 22.56
C PHE A 78 -7.15 -1.19 22.64
N SER A 79 -8.09 -0.66 23.41
CA SER A 79 -8.24 0.80 23.62
C SER A 79 -7.04 1.47 24.29
N ARG A 80 -6.17 0.69 24.95
CA ARG A 80 -4.97 1.19 25.65
C ARG A 80 -3.70 1.14 24.80
N CYS A 81 -3.78 0.80 23.51
CA CYS A 81 -2.62 0.72 22.63
C CYS A 81 -1.83 2.03 22.53
N GLY A 82 -2.47 3.20 22.66
CA GLY A 82 -1.76 4.49 22.73
C GLY A 82 -0.84 4.62 23.94
N VAL A 83 -1.25 4.08 25.10
CA VAL A 83 -0.41 4.04 26.31
C VAL A 83 0.72 3.02 26.15
N ALA A 84 0.42 1.86 25.56
CA ALA A 84 1.44 0.84 25.26
C ALA A 84 2.52 1.37 24.32
N ALA A 85 2.14 2.17 23.31
CA ALA A 85 3.08 2.80 22.40
C ALA A 85 3.98 3.83 23.11
N LEU A 86 3.39 4.69 23.93
CA LEU A 86 4.13 5.71 24.70
C LEU A 86 5.04 5.11 25.78
N SER A 87 4.73 3.90 26.26
CA SER A 87 5.53 3.17 27.25
C SER A 87 6.54 2.20 26.63
N GLY A 88 6.70 2.20 25.30
CA GLY A 88 7.73 1.42 24.61
C GLY A 88 7.40 -0.07 24.45
N GLN A 89 6.14 -0.47 24.58
CA GLN A 89 5.71 -1.86 24.57
C GLN A 89 5.41 -2.41 23.16
N CYS A 90 5.72 -1.63 22.12
CA CYS A 90 5.42 -1.95 20.73
C CYS A 90 6.09 -3.20 20.19
N ALA A 91 7.25 -3.59 20.72
CA ALA A 91 7.91 -4.84 20.34
C ALA A 91 7.09 -6.08 20.72
N SER A 92 6.37 -6.02 21.85
CA SER A 92 5.58 -7.14 22.37
C SER A 92 4.13 -7.09 21.91
N LEU A 93 3.59 -5.89 21.68
CA LEU A 93 2.18 -5.66 21.35
C LEU A 93 1.94 -5.24 19.90
N GLY A 94 2.98 -5.17 19.04
CA GLY A 94 2.87 -4.66 17.67
C GLY A 94 1.83 -5.38 16.80
N GLY A 95 1.54 -6.66 17.06
CA GLY A 95 0.48 -7.40 16.36
C GLY A 95 -0.95 -7.03 16.81
N SER A 96 -1.14 -6.59 18.05
CA SER A 96 -2.43 -6.15 18.60
C SER A 96 -2.60 -4.63 18.60
N CYS A 97 -1.51 -3.88 18.50
CA CYS A 97 -1.46 -2.41 18.58
C CYS A 97 -0.76 -1.81 17.35
N GLY A 98 -1.03 -2.36 16.16
CA GLY A 98 -0.36 -1.98 14.92
C GLY A 98 -0.40 -0.47 14.69
N LYS A 99 -1.57 0.15 14.77
CA LYS A 99 -1.76 1.59 14.52
C LYS A 99 -0.98 2.47 15.49
N SER A 100 -1.16 2.23 16.80
CA SER A 100 -0.50 3.04 17.84
C SER A 100 1.01 2.87 17.82
N CYS A 101 1.49 1.71 17.40
CA CYS A 101 2.92 1.40 17.31
C CYS A 101 3.57 1.78 15.97
N GLY A 102 2.86 2.50 15.11
CA GLY A 102 3.38 2.92 13.81
C GLY A 102 3.58 1.77 12.82
N GLY A 103 2.92 0.64 13.06
CA GLY A 103 2.72 -0.41 12.08
C GLY A 103 1.48 -0.13 11.22
N CYS A 104 1.49 -0.68 10.00
CA CYS A 104 0.79 -0.23 8.78
C CYS A 104 1.71 0.66 7.92
#